data_AF-M7BJY5-F1
#
_entry.id   AF-M7BJY5-F1
#
_cell.length_a   1.000
_cell.length_b   1.000
_cell.length_c   1.000
_cell.angle_alpha   90.00
_cell.angle_beta   90.00
_cell.angle_gamma   90.00
#
_symmetry.space_group_name_H-M   'P 1'
#
loop_
_entity.id
_entity.type
_entity.pdbx_description
1 polymer ?
#
loop_
_entity_poly.entity_id
_entity_poly.type
_entity_poly.pdbx_seq_one_letter_code
_entity_poly.pdbx_strand_id
1 'polypeptide(L)'
;MRCLAARVNYKTLIIICALFTLVTVLLWNRCSSDKTTQFPRNLNNGFRVDGLEKRTASSESNNYVNNLAKQQSEEASPQEQQKAPPVVGGFNSNGNKILGLKYEEIDCLINDEHTIKGRREGNEVFLPFSWVEKYFEVYGKIAQYDGYDRFEFSHSYSKVYAQRAPYHPDGVFMSFEGYNVEVRDRVKCISGVEGVPLSTQWGPQGYFYPIQIAQYGLSHYSKNLTERPPHIEVYETAEDKDKSSRPIDWTVPKGCSVSTVPDKFRFTNVKQFVAPENTEGASLQLGNSRDFIISFDLKFITNGSISVVLETTEKNQLFTIHYVSNTQLIAFKDRDIYYGIGPRTSWSTVTRDLSYFQENLPMLSVRPWGQPLVFLSKEETVPSSKAEESVSSVHVETGRGNGASTMELFVQQTVIHEALRSNQKQRPNMENFSLKLSN
;
A
#
# COMPACT_ATOMS: atom_id res chain seq x y z
N MET A 1 31.87 -7.77 -28.16
CA MET A 1 31.62 -6.34 -28.48
C MET A 1 32.97 -5.62 -28.61
N ARG A 2 33.34 -5.15 -29.80
CA ARG A 2 34.59 -4.41 -30.03
C ARG A 2 34.31 -2.92 -29.87
N CYS A 3 34.82 -2.31 -28.80
CA CYS A 3 34.69 -0.89 -28.54
C CYS A 3 35.45 -0.09 -29.61
N LEU A 4 34.72 0.63 -30.46
CA LEU A 4 35.27 1.70 -31.29
C LEU A 4 35.62 2.88 -30.37
N ALA A 5 36.84 2.88 -29.84
CA ALA A 5 37.41 4.05 -29.20
C ALA A 5 37.79 5.08 -30.29
N ALA A 6 36.81 5.83 -30.78
CA ALA A 6 37.06 6.98 -31.63
C ALA A 6 37.80 8.04 -30.79
N ARG A 7 39.09 8.26 -31.08
CA ARG A 7 39.85 9.39 -30.51
C ARG A 7 39.28 10.68 -31.08
N VAL A 8 38.28 11.25 -30.41
CA VAL A 8 37.73 12.55 -30.75
C VAL A 8 38.81 13.60 -30.44
N ASN A 9 39.24 14.31 -31.48
CA ASN A 9 40.23 15.38 -31.35
C ASN A 9 39.63 16.51 -30.50
N TYR A 10 40.38 17.02 -29.51
CA TYR A 10 39.90 18.06 -28.58
C TYR A 10 39.39 19.31 -29.32
N LYS A 11 39.93 19.61 -30.51
CA LYS A 11 39.44 20.68 -31.37
C LYS A 11 37.99 20.44 -31.83
N THR A 12 37.65 19.21 -32.16
CA THR A 12 36.29 18.81 -32.56
C THR A 12 35.32 18.87 -31.38
N LEU A 13 35.78 18.50 -30.18
CA LEU A 13 34.97 18.58 -28.95
C LEU A 13 34.61 20.03 -28.60
N ILE A 14 35.56 20.96 -28.73
CA ILE A 14 35.32 22.40 -28.51
C ILE A 14 34.28 22.94 -29.48
N ILE A 15 34.36 22.55 -30.77
CA ILE A 15 33.38 22.97 -31.79
C ILE A 15 31.98 22.42 -31.47
N ILE A 16 31.88 21.15 -31.05
CA ILE A 16 30.61 20.53 -30.68
C ILE A 16 30.01 21.24 -29.45
N CYS A 17 30.81 21.51 -28.42
CA CYS A 17 30.35 22.25 -27.24
C CYS A 17 29.87 23.66 -27.61
N ALA A 18 30.62 24.39 -28.44
CA ALA A 18 30.22 25.72 -28.88
C ALA A 18 28.89 25.70 -29.66
N LEU A 19 28.72 24.75 -30.57
CA LEU A 19 27.47 24.56 -31.32
C LEU A 19 26.30 24.22 -30.39
N PHE A 20 26.52 23.35 -29.41
CA PHE A 20 25.47 22.97 -28.46
C PHE A 20 25.04 24.17 -27.60
N THR A 21 25.99 25.00 -27.15
CA THR A 21 25.70 26.25 -26.42
C THR A 21 24.97 27.29 -27.28
N LEU A 22 25.30 27.38 -28.57
CA LEU A 22 24.61 28.28 -29.49
C LEU A 22 23.16 27.85 -29.70
N VAL A 23 22.94 26.54 -29.89
CA VAL A 23 21.60 25.96 -30.07
C VAL A 23 20.74 26.16 -28.81
N THR A 24 21.29 25.93 -27.62
CA THR A 24 20.54 26.18 -26.37
C THR A 24 20.20 27.66 -26.19
N VAL A 25 21.10 28.58 -26.50
CA VAL A 25 20.79 30.03 -26.45
C VAL A 25 19.74 30.44 -27.48
N LEU A 26 19.79 29.90 -28.69
CA LEU A 26 18.80 30.17 -29.74
C LEU A 26 17.42 29.62 -29.39
N LEU A 27 17.35 28.41 -28.82
CA LEU A 27 16.09 27.83 -28.34
C LEU A 27 15.54 28.59 -27.13
N TRP A 28 16.41 29.07 -26.24
CA TRP A 28 16.00 29.89 -25.08
C TRP A 28 15.43 31.24 -25.51
N ASN A 29 16.06 31.91 -26.48
CA ASN A 29 15.55 33.17 -27.03
C ASN A 29 14.24 32.98 -27.80
N ARG A 30 14.03 31.83 -28.44
CA ARG A 30 12.77 31.53 -29.14
C ARG A 30 11.61 31.23 -28.18
N CYS A 31 11.87 30.65 -26.99
CA CYS A 31 10.85 30.47 -25.95
C CYS A 31 10.54 31.74 -25.15
N SER A 32 11.38 32.78 -25.21
CA SER A 32 11.12 34.05 -24.50
C SER A 32 10.31 35.07 -25.31
N SER A 33 10.04 34.82 -26.60
CA SER A 33 9.37 35.79 -27.48
C SER A 33 7.86 35.56 -27.67
N ASP A 34 7.29 34.48 -27.12
CA ASP A 34 5.83 34.26 -27.16
C ASP A 34 5.17 34.68 -25.84
N LYS A 35 4.90 35.98 -25.72
CA LYS A 35 3.83 36.50 -24.86
C LYS A 35 3.11 37.65 -25.55
N THR A 36 1.93 37.38 -26.08
CA THR A 36 0.75 38.26 -25.93
C THR A 36 -0.51 37.51 -26.40
N THR A 37 -1.20 36.84 -25.47
CA THR A 37 -2.64 36.63 -25.57
C THR A 37 -3.30 37.27 -24.36
N GLN A 38 -4.13 38.25 -24.65
CA GLN A 38 -4.85 39.11 -23.72
C GLN A 38 -5.83 38.28 -22.86
N PHE A 39 -5.83 38.53 -21.55
CA PHE A 39 -6.97 38.26 -20.69
C PHE A 39 -7.80 39.54 -20.56
N PRO A 40 -9.12 39.53 -20.83
CA PRO A 40 -9.95 40.67 -20.49
C PRO A 40 -10.34 40.62 -19.01
N ARG A 41 -10.04 41.70 -18.31
CA ARG A 41 -10.60 42.06 -16.99
C ARG A 41 -11.52 43.26 -17.20
N ASN A 42 -12.76 43.17 -16.68
CA ASN A 42 -13.70 44.24 -16.23
C ASN A 42 -15.15 43.76 -16.50
N LEU A 43 -16.17 43.94 -15.66
CA LEU A 43 -16.32 44.66 -14.39
C LEU A 43 -17.61 44.15 -13.68
N ASN A 44 -17.63 44.27 -12.35
CA ASN A 44 -18.76 44.36 -11.40
C ASN A 44 -20.22 44.40 -11.89
N ASN A 45 -21.05 43.59 -11.22
CA ASN A 45 -22.29 43.95 -10.47
C ASN A 45 -22.74 42.66 -9.74
N GLY A 46 -22.66 42.53 -8.42
CA GLY A 46 -23.57 43.13 -7.44
C GLY A 46 -24.88 42.34 -7.34
N PHE A 47 -25.06 41.47 -6.33
CA PHE A 47 -26.28 41.35 -5.48
C PHE A 47 -26.21 40.13 -4.53
N ARG A 48 -26.93 40.28 -3.42
CA ARG A 48 -26.97 39.51 -2.16
C ARG A 48 -27.63 38.12 -2.24
N VAL A 49 -27.23 37.30 -1.26
CA VAL A 49 -28.00 36.34 -0.42
C VAL A 49 -29.51 36.28 -0.66
N ASP A 50 -30.04 35.08 -0.99
CA ASP A 50 -31.14 34.39 -0.28
C ASP A 50 -31.58 33.09 -1.01
N GLY A 51 -32.11 32.12 -0.25
CA GLY A 51 -33.26 31.33 -0.73
C GLY A 51 -33.04 29.88 -1.14
N LEU A 52 -33.26 28.98 -0.17
CA LEU A 52 -33.78 27.62 -0.34
C LEU A 52 -35.06 27.61 -1.19
N GLU A 53 -35.15 26.80 -2.27
CA GLU A 53 -36.40 26.12 -2.65
C GLU A 53 -36.25 25.04 -3.75
N LYS A 54 -36.49 23.80 -3.30
CA LYS A 54 -37.31 22.74 -3.90
C LYS A 54 -38.01 23.07 -5.24
N ARG A 55 -37.71 22.28 -6.28
CA ARG A 55 -38.68 21.96 -7.35
C ARG A 55 -38.75 20.47 -7.63
N THR A 56 -39.82 19.88 -7.11
CA THR A 56 -40.52 18.71 -7.63
C THR A 56 -41.52 19.15 -8.70
N ALA A 57 -41.56 18.45 -9.83
CA ALA A 57 -42.73 18.23 -10.71
C ALA A 57 -42.27 17.25 -11.80
N SER A 58 -42.56 15.95 -11.70
CA SER A 58 -43.82 15.25 -11.98
C SER A 58 -43.82 14.66 -13.38
N SER A 59 -43.93 13.33 -13.36
CA SER A 59 -44.16 12.38 -14.43
C SER A 59 -45.27 12.78 -15.40
N GLU A 60 -45.04 12.50 -16.68
CA GLU A 60 -46.06 11.95 -17.56
C GLU A 60 -45.51 10.75 -18.33
N SER A 61 -46.41 9.84 -18.59
CA SER A 61 -46.20 8.40 -18.72
C SER A 61 -46.47 7.90 -20.14
N ASN A 62 -45.77 6.82 -20.50
CA ASN A 62 -46.20 5.71 -21.34
C ASN A 62 -46.60 6.00 -22.81
N ASN A 63 -45.72 5.62 -23.74
CA ASN A 63 -45.95 4.46 -24.63
C ASN A 63 -44.80 4.30 -25.62
N TYR A 64 -43.91 3.34 -25.37
CA TYR A 64 -43.26 2.52 -26.41
C TYR A 64 -42.78 1.23 -25.74
N VAL A 65 -43.75 0.34 -25.46
CA VAL A 65 -43.48 -1.07 -25.14
C VAL A 65 -43.59 -1.83 -26.45
N ASN A 66 -42.46 -2.23 -26.99
CA ASN A 66 -42.21 -3.57 -27.57
C ASN A 66 -40.90 -3.53 -28.34
N ASN A 67 -39.85 -4.06 -27.70
CA ASN A 67 -38.66 -4.74 -28.25
C ASN A 67 -37.45 -4.38 -27.39
N LEU A 68 -37.22 -5.15 -26.33
CA LEU A 68 -35.92 -5.73 -25.94
C LEU A 68 -36.08 -6.43 -24.58
N ALA A 69 -36.58 -7.67 -24.62
CA ALA A 69 -36.48 -8.60 -23.51
C ALA A 69 -35.76 -9.84 -24.03
N LYS A 70 -34.44 -9.75 -24.13
CA LYS A 70 -33.44 -10.83 -24.12
C LYS A 70 -32.11 -10.26 -24.61
N GLN A 71 -31.23 -9.92 -23.69
CA GLN A 71 -29.79 -10.03 -23.90
C GLN A 71 -29.14 -10.09 -22.52
N GLN A 72 -29.20 -11.31 -21.97
CA GLN A 72 -28.25 -11.75 -20.96
C GLN A 72 -26.86 -11.71 -21.60
N SER A 73 -25.95 -11.03 -20.93
CA SER A 73 -24.58 -11.48 -20.66
C SER A 73 -23.99 -12.47 -21.66
N GLU A 74 -23.42 -11.96 -22.76
CA GLU A 74 -22.41 -12.70 -23.55
C GLU A 74 -21.03 -12.19 -23.14
N GLU A 75 -20.62 -12.58 -21.93
CA GLU A 75 -19.20 -12.74 -21.62
C GLU A 75 -18.84 -14.14 -22.11
N ALA A 76 -18.27 -14.21 -23.30
CA ALA A 76 -17.85 -15.44 -23.95
C ALA A 76 -16.71 -16.09 -23.17
N SER A 77 -17.09 -16.87 -22.16
CA SER A 77 -16.30 -17.91 -21.55
C SER A 77 -16.06 -19.02 -22.58
N PRO A 78 -14.81 -19.42 -22.90
CA PRO A 78 -14.60 -20.72 -23.49
C PRO A 78 -14.79 -21.77 -22.38
N GLN A 79 -16.06 -22.11 -22.09
CA GLN A 79 -16.41 -23.40 -21.52
C GLN A 79 -16.26 -24.46 -22.63
N GLU A 80 -15.02 -24.83 -22.95
CA GLU A 80 -14.79 -26.19 -23.44
C GLU A 80 -14.56 -27.08 -22.22
N GLN A 81 -15.58 -27.89 -21.93
CA GLN A 81 -15.50 -29.06 -21.07
C GLN A 81 -14.42 -30.01 -21.61
N GLN A 82 -13.18 -29.86 -21.13
CA GLN A 82 -12.25 -30.98 -21.12
C GLN A 82 -12.29 -31.61 -19.72
N LYS A 83 -13.29 -32.48 -19.56
CA LYS A 83 -13.30 -33.51 -18.52
C LYS A 83 -11.93 -34.22 -18.60
N ALA A 84 -11.18 -34.25 -17.51
CA ALA A 84 -9.94 -35.00 -17.44
C ALA A 84 -10.15 -36.42 -18.01
N PRO A 85 -9.29 -36.92 -18.91
CA PRO A 85 -9.39 -38.31 -19.35
C PRO A 85 -9.33 -39.21 -18.11
N PRO A 86 -10.12 -40.30 -18.06
CA PRO A 86 -10.00 -41.25 -16.97
C PRO A 86 -8.56 -41.78 -16.93
N VAL A 87 -7.98 -41.82 -15.72
CA VAL A 87 -6.74 -42.54 -15.46
C VAL A 87 -6.93 -43.97 -15.94
N VAL A 88 -6.26 -44.35 -17.02
CA VAL A 88 -6.33 -45.70 -17.59
C VAL A 88 -5.56 -46.63 -16.66
N GLY A 89 -6.22 -47.09 -15.60
CA GLY A 89 -5.84 -48.28 -14.84
C GLY A 89 -6.19 -49.51 -15.67
N GLY A 90 -5.28 -49.92 -16.55
CA GLY A 90 -5.43 -51.13 -17.36
C GLY A 90 -5.13 -52.39 -16.55
N PHE A 91 -6.16 -53.00 -15.94
CA PHE A 91 -6.14 -54.43 -15.66
C PHE A 91 -6.82 -55.15 -16.82
N ASN A 92 -6.04 -55.89 -17.61
CA ASN A 92 -6.55 -57.01 -18.40
C ASN A 92 -5.50 -58.11 -18.49
N SER A 93 -5.82 -59.22 -17.84
CA SER A 93 -5.26 -60.54 -18.02
C SER A 93 -5.50 -61.02 -19.46
N ASN A 94 -4.43 -61.08 -20.26
CA ASN A 94 -4.11 -62.17 -21.18
C ASN A 94 -2.88 -61.80 -22.04
N GLY A 95 -1.95 -62.73 -22.16
CA GLY A 95 -0.60 -62.51 -22.66
C GLY A 95 -0.53 -62.04 -24.12
N ASN A 96 -0.27 -60.74 -24.28
CA ASN A 96 0.51 -60.19 -25.39
C ASN A 96 1.28 -58.97 -24.86
N LYS A 97 2.61 -58.98 -25.01
CA LYS A 97 3.50 -57.89 -24.58
C LYS A 97 3.13 -56.60 -25.34
N ILE A 98 2.35 -55.73 -24.70
CA ILE A 98 2.37 -54.31 -25.03
C ILE A 98 3.74 -53.84 -24.57
N LEU A 99 4.63 -53.52 -25.52
CA LEU A 99 5.85 -52.77 -25.27
C LEU A 99 5.41 -51.39 -24.75
N GLY A 100 5.16 -51.30 -23.45
CA GLY A 100 4.94 -50.02 -22.79
C GLY A 100 6.14 -49.14 -23.09
N LEU A 101 5.90 -47.98 -23.71
CA LEU A 101 6.96 -47.02 -24.00
C LEU A 101 7.66 -46.71 -22.68
N LYS A 102 8.95 -47.03 -22.61
CA LYS A 102 9.72 -46.90 -21.38
C LYS A 102 10.04 -45.42 -21.19
N TYR A 103 9.63 -44.88 -20.06
CA TYR A 103 10.08 -43.58 -19.61
C TYR A 103 11.54 -43.70 -19.16
N GLU A 104 12.47 -43.11 -19.90
CA GLU A 104 13.90 -43.24 -19.66
C GLU A 104 14.61 -41.87 -19.55
N GLU A 105 15.70 -41.84 -18.81
CA GLU A 105 16.58 -40.65 -18.76
C GLU A 105 17.42 -40.57 -20.04
N ILE A 106 17.56 -39.37 -20.58
CA ILE A 106 18.40 -39.08 -21.74
C ILE A 106 19.24 -37.83 -21.49
N ASP A 107 20.47 -37.83 -21.99
CA ASP A 107 21.34 -36.67 -21.98
C ASP A 107 20.95 -35.72 -23.13
N CYS A 108 20.67 -34.46 -22.79
CA CYS A 108 20.34 -33.41 -23.76
C CYS A 108 21.51 -32.42 -23.84
N LEU A 109 22.26 -32.45 -24.94
CA LEU A 109 23.34 -31.51 -25.22
C LEU A 109 22.76 -30.20 -25.76
N ILE A 110 22.94 -29.11 -25.01
CA ILE A 110 22.43 -27.79 -25.35
C ILE A 110 23.53 -27.00 -26.06
N ASN A 111 23.30 -26.67 -27.33
CA ASN A 111 24.20 -25.87 -28.19
C ASN A 111 25.68 -26.31 -28.18
N ASP A 112 25.94 -27.62 -28.01
CA ASP A 112 27.30 -28.19 -27.89
C ASP A 112 28.14 -27.67 -26.72
N GLU A 113 27.53 -27.04 -25.71
CA GLU A 113 28.26 -26.43 -24.59
C GLU A 113 28.07 -27.17 -23.26
N HIS A 114 26.84 -27.53 -22.92
CA HIS A 114 26.54 -28.19 -21.65
C HIS A 114 25.44 -29.23 -21.81
N THR A 115 25.49 -30.26 -20.96
CA THR A 115 24.52 -31.37 -20.97
C THR A 115 23.59 -31.27 -19.79
N ILE A 116 22.29 -31.41 -20.04
CA ILE A 116 21.25 -31.50 -18.99
C ILE A 116 20.57 -32.87 -19.04
N LYS A 117 19.87 -33.22 -17.95
CA LYS A 117 19.11 -34.46 -17.83
C LYS A 117 17.67 -34.25 -18.28
N GLY A 118 17.31 -34.86 -19.41
CA GLY A 118 15.95 -34.93 -19.92
C GLY A 118 15.27 -36.26 -19.59
N ARG A 119 14.08 -36.42 -20.16
CA ARG A 119 13.29 -37.65 -20.12
C ARG A 119 12.79 -37.97 -21.52
N ARG A 120 12.72 -39.24 -21.88
CA ARG A 120 12.27 -39.70 -23.19
C ARG A 120 11.18 -40.75 -23.02
N GLU A 121 10.13 -40.63 -23.82
CA GLU A 121 9.06 -41.62 -23.93
C GLU A 121 8.81 -41.89 -25.42
N GLY A 122 9.34 -43.00 -25.94
CA GLY A 122 9.30 -43.30 -27.37
C GLY A 122 10.09 -42.27 -28.19
N ASN A 123 9.39 -41.44 -28.95
CA ASN A 123 10.00 -40.38 -29.79
C ASN A 123 9.95 -38.99 -29.14
N GLU A 124 9.19 -38.82 -28.06
CA GLU A 124 9.06 -37.53 -27.39
C GLU A 124 10.20 -37.34 -26.38
N VAL A 125 10.76 -36.12 -26.34
CA VAL A 125 11.80 -35.73 -25.38
C VAL A 125 11.28 -34.57 -24.54
N PHE A 126 11.26 -34.78 -23.23
CA PHE A 126 10.84 -33.82 -22.23
C PHE A 126 12.06 -33.20 -21.55
N LEU A 127 12.09 -31.86 -21.50
CA LEU A 127 13.17 -31.11 -20.86
C LEU A 127 12.74 -30.64 -19.46
N PRO A 128 13.67 -30.57 -18.49
CA PRO A 128 13.34 -30.11 -17.16
C PRO A 128 13.01 -28.61 -17.15
N PHE A 129 11.88 -28.24 -16.53
CA PHE A 129 11.45 -26.85 -16.52
C PHE A 129 12.45 -25.92 -15.81
N SER A 130 13.21 -26.41 -14.83
CA SER A 130 14.28 -25.63 -14.17
C SER A 130 15.36 -25.13 -15.12
N TRP A 131 15.59 -25.84 -16.24
CA TRP A 131 16.44 -25.36 -17.32
C TRP A 131 15.67 -24.42 -18.26
N VAL A 132 14.45 -24.81 -18.67
CA VAL A 132 13.60 -24.00 -19.57
C VAL A 132 13.37 -22.59 -19.01
N GLU A 133 13.05 -22.49 -17.72
CA GLU A 133 12.84 -21.25 -16.97
C GLU A 133 14.02 -20.29 -17.13
N LYS A 134 15.24 -20.77 -16.86
CA LYS A 134 16.46 -19.95 -16.89
C LYS A 134 16.94 -19.67 -18.30
N TYR A 135 16.83 -20.64 -19.20
CA TYR A 135 17.35 -20.53 -20.56
C TYR A 135 16.47 -19.61 -21.44
N PHE A 136 15.15 -19.68 -21.28
CA PHE A 136 14.21 -18.87 -22.06
C PHE A 136 13.65 -17.66 -21.30
N GLU A 137 14.04 -17.46 -20.04
CA GLU A 137 13.55 -16.36 -19.16
C GLU A 137 12.01 -16.34 -19.05
N VAL A 138 11.43 -17.53 -18.85
CA VAL A 138 9.98 -17.76 -18.72
C VAL A 138 9.62 -18.19 -17.30
N TYR A 139 8.34 -18.19 -16.94
CA TYR A 139 7.88 -18.44 -15.56
C TYR A 139 6.98 -19.66 -15.50
N GLY A 140 7.04 -20.37 -14.38
CA GLY A 140 6.10 -21.47 -14.15
C GLY A 140 6.03 -21.89 -12.70
N LYS A 141 4.89 -22.44 -12.30
CA LYS A 141 4.67 -22.95 -10.94
C LYS A 141 3.64 -24.07 -10.94
N ILE A 142 3.69 -24.92 -9.94
CA ILE A 142 2.64 -25.90 -9.68
C ILE A 142 1.57 -25.21 -8.81
N ALA A 143 0.35 -25.12 -9.34
CA ALA A 143 -0.82 -24.63 -8.63
C ALA A 143 -1.67 -25.83 -8.18
N GLN A 144 -2.04 -25.83 -6.89
CA GLN A 144 -2.89 -26.85 -6.31
C GLN A 144 -4.36 -26.45 -6.47
N TYR A 145 -5.14 -27.34 -7.06
CA TYR A 145 -6.59 -27.23 -7.19
C TYR A 145 -7.27 -28.32 -6.37
N ASP A 146 -8.59 -28.21 -6.21
CA ASP A 146 -9.35 -29.23 -5.51
C ASP A 146 -9.29 -30.56 -6.28
N GLY A 147 -8.55 -31.52 -5.72
CA GLY A 147 -8.37 -32.86 -6.26
C GLY A 147 -7.28 -33.04 -7.32
N TYR A 148 -6.51 -32.00 -7.70
CA TYR A 148 -5.39 -32.16 -8.64
C TYR A 148 -4.39 -31.01 -8.60
N ASP A 149 -3.17 -31.29 -9.05
CA ASP A 149 -2.14 -30.29 -9.26
C ASP A 149 -2.00 -29.97 -10.76
N ARG A 150 -1.71 -28.71 -11.08
CA ARG A 150 -1.51 -28.25 -12.45
C ARG A 150 -0.30 -27.35 -12.54
N PHE A 151 0.59 -27.64 -13.48
CA PHE A 151 1.67 -26.74 -13.82
C PHE A 151 1.15 -25.58 -14.69
N GLU A 152 1.31 -24.36 -14.23
CA GLU A 152 0.93 -23.14 -14.94
C GLU A 152 2.18 -22.48 -15.53
N PHE A 153 2.27 -22.48 -16.85
CA PHE A 153 3.32 -21.80 -17.59
C PHE A 153 2.89 -20.38 -17.95
N SER A 154 3.81 -19.43 -17.84
CA SER A 154 3.60 -18.06 -18.32
C SER A 154 4.85 -17.53 -19.00
N HIS A 155 4.67 -16.93 -20.17
CA HIS A 155 5.76 -16.28 -20.89
C HIS A 155 6.21 -14.97 -20.21
N SER A 156 5.36 -14.34 -19.40
CA SER A 156 5.67 -13.10 -18.67
C SER A 156 4.90 -13.00 -17.35
N TYR A 157 5.28 -12.06 -16.47
CA TYR A 157 4.74 -11.97 -15.10
C TYR A 157 3.74 -10.81 -14.88
N SER A 158 3.78 -9.76 -15.71
CA SER A 158 2.91 -8.58 -15.55
C SER A 158 1.59 -8.71 -16.30
N LYS A 159 0.56 -8.00 -15.85
CA LYS A 159 -0.74 -7.90 -16.54
C LYS A 159 -0.96 -6.50 -17.08
N VAL A 160 -1.62 -6.42 -18.23
CA VAL A 160 -2.09 -5.15 -18.80
C VAL A 160 -3.32 -4.71 -18.03
N TYR A 161 -3.38 -3.42 -17.68
CA TYR A 161 -4.52 -2.85 -16.97
C TYR A 161 -5.75 -2.78 -17.87
N ALA A 162 -6.90 -3.25 -17.36
CA ALA A 162 -8.18 -3.19 -18.05
C ALA A 162 -8.81 -1.80 -17.86
N GLN A 163 -8.53 -0.89 -18.78
CA GLN A 163 -9.07 0.47 -18.76
C GLN A 163 -10.61 0.46 -18.85
N ARG A 164 -11.28 1.05 -17.86
CA ARG A 164 -12.76 1.08 -17.78
C ARG A 164 -13.41 2.23 -18.54
N ALA A 165 -12.69 3.33 -18.76
CA ALA A 165 -13.17 4.52 -19.43
C ALA A 165 -12.01 5.29 -20.10
N PRO A 166 -12.27 6.16 -21.10
CA PRO A 166 -11.27 7.08 -21.64
C PRO A 166 -10.63 7.92 -20.53
N TYR A 167 -9.33 8.21 -20.66
CA TYR A 167 -8.61 8.98 -19.66
C TYR A 167 -9.12 10.42 -19.58
N HIS A 168 -9.24 10.94 -18.35
CA HIS A 168 -9.47 12.34 -18.07
C HIS A 168 -8.64 12.77 -16.82
N PRO A 169 -8.21 14.04 -16.71
CA PRO A 169 -7.22 14.45 -15.70
C PRO A 169 -7.67 14.37 -14.24
N ASP A 170 -8.98 14.42 -13.98
CA ASP A 170 -9.63 14.28 -12.67
C ASP A 170 -10.11 12.85 -12.38
N GLY A 171 -9.72 11.89 -13.22
CA GLY A 171 -10.02 10.47 -13.05
C GLY A 171 -8.85 9.68 -12.47
N VAL A 172 -9.01 8.36 -12.40
CA VAL A 172 -7.92 7.45 -11.99
C VAL A 172 -6.69 7.66 -12.87
N PHE A 173 -5.50 7.70 -12.24
CA PHE A 173 -4.26 7.91 -12.97
C PHE A 173 -3.77 6.59 -13.57
N MET A 174 -4.20 6.30 -14.80
CA MET A 174 -3.87 5.07 -15.52
C MET A 174 -4.24 3.82 -14.68
N SER A 175 -3.24 3.08 -14.20
CA SER A 175 -3.40 1.84 -13.41
C SER A 175 -2.98 1.98 -11.95
N PHE A 176 -2.82 3.23 -11.46
CA PHE A 176 -2.24 3.49 -10.15
C PHE A 176 -3.18 3.12 -8.98
N GLU A 177 -4.44 2.80 -9.24
CA GLU A 177 -5.34 2.18 -8.24
C GLU A 177 -4.76 0.87 -7.69
N GLY A 178 -4.02 0.11 -8.50
CA GLY A 178 -3.37 -1.14 -8.08
C GLY A 178 -1.94 -0.96 -7.57
N TYR A 179 -1.45 0.27 -7.43
CA TYR A 179 -0.06 0.55 -7.03
C TYR A 179 0.01 0.77 -5.52
N ASN A 180 0.81 -0.04 -4.83
CA ASN A 180 1.22 0.17 -3.44
C ASN A 180 2.65 0.73 -3.48
N VAL A 181 2.81 2.03 -3.27
CA VAL A 181 4.10 2.71 -3.47
C VAL A 181 4.96 2.54 -2.24
N GLU A 182 4.36 2.68 -1.08
CA GLU A 182 4.88 2.58 0.27
C GLU A 182 5.55 1.23 0.56
N VAL A 183 4.99 0.11 0.08
CA VAL A 183 5.53 -1.25 0.32
C VAL A 183 6.78 -1.60 -0.51
N ARG A 184 7.22 -0.71 -1.41
CA ARG A 184 8.40 -0.97 -2.24
C ARG A 184 9.65 -0.89 -1.38
N ASP A 185 10.56 -1.84 -1.56
CA ASP A 185 11.86 -1.93 -0.88
C ASP A 185 12.73 -0.64 -0.93
N ARG A 186 12.63 0.11 -2.03
CA ARG A 186 13.31 1.41 -2.20
C ARG A 186 12.67 2.55 -1.41
N VAL A 187 11.54 2.33 -0.73
CA VAL A 187 10.93 3.28 0.21
C VAL A 187 11.51 2.99 1.59
N LYS A 188 12.31 3.92 2.11
CA LYS A 188 12.92 3.76 3.44
C LYS A 188 11.88 3.89 4.56
N CYS A 189 11.01 4.88 4.42
CA CYS A 189 9.90 5.17 5.34
C CYS A 189 9.01 6.28 4.76
N ILE A 190 7.86 6.51 5.38
CA ILE A 190 7.07 7.73 5.22
C ILE A 190 7.57 8.76 6.24
N SER A 191 8.11 9.88 5.77
CA SER A 191 8.64 10.95 6.64
C SER A 191 7.59 11.39 7.67
N GLY A 192 7.98 11.50 8.94
CA GLY A 192 7.09 12.02 10.00
C GLY A 192 6.86 13.53 9.88
N VAL A 193 7.85 14.27 9.36
CA VAL A 193 7.76 15.72 9.16
C VAL A 193 6.92 16.03 7.92
N GLU A 194 7.24 15.40 6.78
CA GLU A 194 6.70 15.76 5.47
C GLU A 194 5.49 14.91 5.03
N GLY A 195 5.23 13.77 5.69
CA GLY A 195 4.10 12.89 5.34
C GLY A 195 4.22 12.20 3.97
N VAL A 196 5.41 12.18 3.37
CA VAL A 196 5.67 11.60 2.04
C VAL A 196 6.84 10.61 2.07
N PRO A 197 6.94 9.69 1.09
CA PRO A 197 7.98 8.67 1.06
C PRO A 197 9.39 9.25 0.88
N LEU A 198 10.35 8.67 1.59
CA LEU A 198 11.77 8.88 1.39
C LEU A 198 12.39 7.69 0.62
N SER A 199 13.14 7.97 -0.44
CA SER A 199 13.69 6.97 -1.34
C SER A 199 15.13 6.60 -1.02
N THR A 200 15.51 5.34 -1.23
CA THR A 200 16.91 4.86 -1.20
C THR A 200 17.41 4.34 -2.55
N GLN A 201 16.65 4.56 -3.63
CA GLN A 201 16.87 3.93 -4.95
C GLN A 201 18.30 4.09 -5.49
N TRP A 202 18.93 5.25 -5.30
CA TRP A 202 20.30 5.52 -5.76
C TRP A 202 21.27 5.87 -4.63
N GLY A 203 20.85 5.72 -3.37
CA GLY A 203 21.69 6.11 -2.25
C GLY A 203 21.13 5.68 -0.89
N PRO A 204 21.95 5.03 -0.05
CA PRO A 204 21.51 4.50 1.24
C PRO A 204 21.11 5.59 2.26
N GLN A 205 21.62 6.81 2.10
CA GLN A 205 21.32 7.95 2.96
C GLN A 205 19.82 8.27 3.03
N GLY A 206 19.10 8.02 1.94
CA GLY A 206 17.72 8.42 1.78
C GLY A 206 17.60 9.85 1.24
N TYR A 207 16.69 10.07 0.29
CA TYR A 207 16.39 11.40 -0.26
C TYR A 207 14.94 11.48 -0.74
N PHE A 208 14.38 12.69 -0.76
CA PHE A 208 13.05 12.91 -1.32
C PHE A 208 13.11 12.81 -2.83
N TYR A 209 12.46 11.80 -3.39
CA TYR A 209 12.45 11.55 -4.83
C TYR A 209 11.09 11.96 -5.42
N PRO A 210 11.02 13.05 -6.21
CA PRO A 210 9.75 13.62 -6.65
C PRO A 210 8.86 12.64 -7.42
N ILE A 211 9.43 11.74 -8.23
CA ILE A 211 8.64 10.73 -8.95
C ILE A 211 7.93 9.79 -7.99
N GLN A 212 8.62 9.33 -6.95
CA GLN A 212 8.04 8.44 -5.95
C GLN A 212 6.98 9.15 -5.11
N ILE A 213 7.21 10.41 -4.75
CA ILE A 213 6.23 11.24 -4.02
C ILE A 213 4.98 11.47 -4.87
N ALA A 214 5.15 11.80 -6.15
CA ALA A 214 4.02 11.97 -7.08
C ALA A 214 3.26 10.64 -7.28
N GLN A 215 3.97 9.52 -7.44
CA GLN A 215 3.34 8.21 -7.55
C GLN A 215 2.53 7.85 -6.30
N TYR A 216 3.06 8.13 -5.11
CA TYR A 216 2.36 7.93 -3.84
C TYR A 216 1.05 8.73 -3.80
N GLY A 217 1.10 10.02 -4.13
CA GLY A 217 -0.11 10.85 -4.20
C GLY A 217 -1.12 10.36 -5.25
N LEU A 218 -0.67 10.06 -6.47
CA LEU A 218 -1.52 9.62 -7.57
C LEU A 218 -2.15 8.23 -7.34
N SER A 219 -1.46 7.31 -6.66
CA SER A 219 -2.03 6.03 -6.28
C SER A 219 -3.09 6.17 -5.21
N HIS A 220 -2.83 6.95 -4.16
CA HIS A 220 -3.83 7.24 -3.13
C HIS A 220 -5.05 7.98 -3.68
N TYR A 221 -4.84 8.93 -4.59
CA TYR A 221 -5.93 9.60 -5.31
C TYR A 221 -6.79 8.62 -6.12
N SER A 222 -6.15 7.71 -6.87
CA SER A 222 -6.86 6.72 -7.67
C SER A 222 -7.64 5.74 -6.79
N LYS A 223 -7.03 5.26 -5.69
CA LYS A 223 -7.69 4.40 -4.70
C LYS A 223 -8.89 5.07 -4.05
N ASN A 224 -8.81 6.36 -3.73
CA ASN A 224 -9.94 7.13 -3.20
C ASN A 224 -11.17 7.14 -4.14
N LEU A 225 -10.97 7.02 -5.46
CA LEU A 225 -12.05 6.98 -6.44
C LEU A 225 -12.60 5.56 -6.68
N THR A 226 -11.87 4.52 -6.31
CA THR A 226 -12.21 3.12 -6.67
C THR A 226 -12.52 2.23 -5.48
N GLU A 227 -11.92 2.51 -4.33
CA GLU A 227 -12.13 1.74 -3.11
C GLU A 227 -13.43 2.16 -2.43
N ARG A 228 -13.90 1.32 -1.51
CA ARG A 228 -15.08 1.64 -0.70
C ARG A 228 -14.71 2.72 0.32
N PRO A 229 -15.66 3.58 0.71
CA PRO A 229 -15.44 4.51 1.80
C PRO A 229 -14.95 3.80 3.06
N PRO A 230 -13.95 4.37 3.76
CA PRO A 230 -13.43 3.78 4.99
C PRO A 230 -14.44 3.81 6.14
N HIS A 231 -14.35 2.83 7.03
CA HIS A 231 -14.92 2.86 8.38
C HIS A 231 -14.13 3.83 9.26
N ILE A 232 -14.82 4.72 9.98
CA ILE A 232 -14.17 5.72 10.84
C ILE A 232 -14.68 5.53 12.26
N GLU A 233 -13.77 5.18 13.17
CA GLU A 233 -14.04 5.09 14.60
C GLU A 233 -13.41 6.28 15.32
N VAL A 234 -14.23 7.13 15.94
CA VAL A 234 -13.78 8.32 16.64
C VAL A 234 -13.72 8.04 18.14
N TYR A 235 -12.54 8.20 18.73
CA TYR A 235 -12.31 7.88 20.15
C TYR A 235 -12.51 9.09 21.08
N GLU A 236 -12.10 10.28 20.64
CA GLU A 236 -12.12 11.51 21.44
C GLU A 236 -12.50 12.72 20.58
N THR A 237 -13.48 13.49 21.05
CA THR A 237 -13.89 14.77 20.43
C THR A 237 -13.80 15.94 21.40
N ALA A 238 -13.48 15.68 22.67
CA ALA A 238 -13.49 16.62 23.78
C ALA A 238 -14.84 17.34 24.05
N GLU A 239 -15.90 16.94 23.34
CA GLU A 239 -17.27 17.45 23.54
C GLU A 239 -18.04 16.61 24.56
N ASP A 240 -19.12 17.19 25.09
CA ASP A 240 -20.01 16.50 26.02
C ASP A 240 -20.64 15.27 25.34
N LYS A 241 -20.26 14.07 25.79
CA LYS A 241 -20.81 12.82 25.26
C LYS A 241 -22.27 12.65 25.69
N ASP A 242 -23.09 12.16 24.76
CA ASP A 242 -24.41 11.61 25.11
C ASP A 242 -24.24 10.47 26.13
N LYS A 243 -25.07 10.47 27.17
CA LYS A 243 -25.07 9.50 28.30
C LYS A 243 -25.20 8.03 27.88
N SER A 244 -25.47 7.75 26.60
CA SER A 244 -25.64 6.42 26.00
C SER A 244 -24.35 5.84 25.43
N SER A 245 -23.28 6.62 25.30
CA SER A 245 -21.99 6.14 24.79
C SER A 245 -21.13 5.55 25.93
N ARG A 246 -20.34 4.51 25.61
CA ARG A 246 -19.41 3.93 26.58
C ARG A 246 -18.39 5.01 27.02
N PRO A 247 -18.13 5.18 28.32
CA PRO A 247 -17.08 6.09 28.77
C PRO A 247 -15.74 5.53 28.30
N ILE A 248 -15.09 6.26 27.39
CA ILE A 248 -13.69 6.03 27.06
C ILE A 248 -12.94 7.02 27.95
N ASP A 249 -12.48 6.52 29.09
CA ASP A 249 -11.79 7.33 30.08
C ASP A 249 -10.29 7.25 29.89
N TRP A 250 -9.65 8.42 29.98
CA TRP A 250 -8.20 8.54 30.00
C TRP A 250 -7.66 7.96 31.31
N THR A 251 -6.61 7.15 31.22
CA THR A 251 -5.80 6.79 32.39
C THR A 251 -4.77 7.89 32.62
N VAL A 252 -4.82 8.51 33.80
CA VAL A 252 -3.97 9.66 34.15
C VAL A 252 -3.11 9.32 35.38
N PRO A 253 -1.81 9.04 35.20
CA PRO A 253 -0.90 8.76 36.30
C PRO A 253 -0.70 9.96 37.24
N LYS A 254 -0.17 9.70 38.45
CA LYS A 254 0.18 10.75 39.41
C LYS A 254 1.19 11.72 38.80
N GLY A 255 0.90 13.02 38.92
CA GLY A 255 1.74 14.09 38.36
C GLY A 255 1.42 14.45 36.90
N CYS A 256 0.47 13.74 36.27
CA CYS A 256 -0.10 14.11 34.99
C CYS A 256 -1.48 14.77 35.18
N SER A 257 -1.94 15.51 34.18
CA SER A 257 -3.30 16.05 34.13
C SER A 257 -3.86 16.04 32.72
N VAL A 258 -5.14 15.70 32.59
CA VAL A 258 -5.93 15.80 31.37
C VAL A 258 -7.16 16.65 31.65
N SER A 259 -7.39 17.71 30.88
CA SER A 259 -8.56 18.59 31.02
C SER A 259 -9.17 18.90 29.65
N THR A 260 -10.49 19.11 29.61
CA THR A 260 -11.13 19.69 28.44
C THR A 260 -11.05 21.21 28.53
N VAL A 261 -10.57 21.86 27.46
CA VAL A 261 -10.49 23.33 27.37
C VAL A 261 -11.04 23.80 26.03
N PRO A 262 -11.72 24.97 25.96
CA PRO A 262 -12.15 25.54 24.69
C PRO A 262 -10.98 26.16 23.92
N ASP A 263 -10.77 25.78 22.66
CA ASP A 263 -9.85 26.48 21.75
C ASP A 263 -10.61 27.43 20.83
N LYS A 264 -10.46 28.73 21.08
CA LYS A 264 -11.16 29.79 20.33
C LYS A 264 -10.76 29.87 18.86
N PHE A 265 -9.56 29.43 18.48
CA PHE A 265 -9.10 29.46 17.10
C PHE A 265 -9.65 28.28 16.28
N ARG A 266 -9.92 27.16 16.95
CA ARG A 266 -10.50 25.95 16.36
C ARG A 266 -12.02 25.92 16.44
N PHE A 267 -12.63 26.76 17.28
CA PHE A 267 -14.08 26.80 17.53
C PHE A 267 -14.65 25.47 18.04
N THR A 268 -13.85 24.71 18.80
CA THR A 268 -14.24 23.44 19.43
C THR A 268 -13.50 23.27 20.75
N ASN A 269 -13.98 22.34 21.57
CA ASN A 269 -13.27 21.88 22.75
C ASN A 269 -12.13 20.96 22.36
N VAL A 270 -11.08 20.94 23.18
CA VAL A 270 -9.88 20.11 22.96
C VAL A 270 -9.39 19.52 24.28
N LYS A 271 -8.64 18.42 24.22
CA LYS A 271 -8.00 17.85 25.41
C LYS A 271 -6.63 18.51 25.62
N GLN A 272 -6.41 19.05 26.81
CA GLN A 272 -5.12 19.56 27.26
C GLN A 272 -4.45 18.54 28.17
N PHE A 273 -3.19 18.24 27.88
CA PHE A 273 -2.36 17.25 28.55
C PHE A 273 -1.13 17.92 29.18
N VAL A 274 -0.85 17.57 30.43
CA VAL A 274 0.43 17.85 31.08
C VAL A 274 0.93 16.51 31.60
N ALA A 275 2.02 16.00 31.05
CA ALA A 275 2.53 14.68 31.39
C ALA A 275 4.06 14.67 31.25
N PRO A 276 4.83 14.81 32.33
CA PRO A 276 6.29 14.88 32.23
C PRO A 276 6.91 13.63 31.56
N GLU A 277 7.92 13.80 30.70
CA GLU A 277 8.66 12.74 29.97
C GLU A 277 9.23 11.62 30.88
N ASN A 278 9.32 11.84 32.20
CA ASN A 278 9.79 10.84 33.16
C ASN A 278 8.64 10.06 33.84
N THR A 279 7.43 10.15 33.29
CA THR A 279 6.23 9.42 33.73
C THR A 279 5.76 8.47 32.63
N GLU A 280 4.75 7.65 32.91
CA GLU A 280 4.14 6.75 31.91
C GLU A 280 3.28 7.49 30.87
N GLY A 281 3.07 8.80 31.03
CA GLY A 281 2.19 9.58 30.18
C GLY A 281 0.70 9.39 30.48
N ALA A 282 -0.15 10.26 29.93
CA ALA A 282 -1.60 10.01 29.92
C ALA A 282 -1.94 9.05 28.78
N SER A 283 -2.83 8.08 29.01
CA SER A 283 -3.14 7.06 28.01
C SER A 283 -4.63 6.85 27.74
N LEU A 284 -4.93 6.49 26.49
CA LEU A 284 -6.27 6.18 25.99
C LEU A 284 -6.27 4.77 25.39
N GLN A 285 -7.18 3.91 25.84
CA GLN A 285 -7.37 2.59 25.27
C GLN A 285 -8.18 2.69 23.96
N LEU A 286 -7.67 2.09 22.87
CA LEU A 286 -8.35 2.06 21.57
C LEU A 286 -9.00 0.70 21.33
N GLY A 287 -8.23 -0.39 21.38
CA GLY A 287 -8.72 -1.75 21.14
C GLY A 287 -9.21 -2.02 19.72
N ASN A 288 -8.70 -1.28 18.72
CA ASN A 288 -9.11 -1.48 17.31
C ASN A 288 -8.38 -2.68 16.70
N SER A 289 -9.11 -3.65 16.17
CA SER A 289 -8.51 -4.86 15.58
C SER A 289 -8.65 -4.98 14.07
N ARG A 290 -9.06 -3.89 13.40
CA ARG A 290 -9.45 -3.92 11.97
C ARG A 290 -8.83 -2.79 11.16
N ASP A 291 -8.66 -1.63 11.78
CA ASP A 291 -8.29 -0.39 11.11
C ASP A 291 -6.97 0.13 11.68
N PHE A 292 -5.99 0.33 10.80
CA PHE A 292 -4.61 0.64 11.20
C PHE A 292 -4.12 2.01 10.72
N ILE A 293 -5.02 2.90 10.29
CA ILE A 293 -4.66 4.29 10.04
C ILE A 293 -5.09 5.12 11.26
N ILE A 294 -4.11 5.72 11.93
CA ILE A 294 -4.33 6.60 13.06
C ILE A 294 -4.24 8.06 12.60
N SER A 295 -5.13 8.90 13.09
CA SER A 295 -5.16 10.33 12.76
C SER A 295 -5.39 11.16 14.02
N PHE A 296 -4.78 12.33 14.15
CA PHE A 296 -5.07 13.24 15.26
C PHE A 296 -4.62 14.66 14.98
N ASP A 297 -5.39 15.61 15.49
CA ASP A 297 -5.02 17.02 15.50
C ASP A 297 -4.15 17.31 16.71
N LEU A 298 -2.98 17.88 16.46
CA LEU A 298 -1.95 18.03 17.48
C LEU A 298 -1.39 19.44 17.50
N LYS A 299 -1.20 19.95 18.71
CA LYS A 299 -0.42 21.15 18.99
C LYS A 299 0.40 20.98 20.28
N PHE A 300 1.70 20.87 20.12
CA PHE A 300 2.64 20.88 21.23
C PHE A 300 2.91 22.32 21.70
N ILE A 301 3.00 22.52 23.02
CA ILE A 301 3.49 23.78 23.61
C ILE A 301 4.94 23.63 24.05
N THR A 302 5.30 22.43 24.51
CA THR A 302 6.68 22.00 24.80
C THR A 302 7.02 20.80 23.94
N ASN A 303 8.28 20.37 23.95
CA ASN A 303 8.64 19.06 23.41
C ASN A 303 7.77 17.96 24.07
N GLY A 304 7.76 16.78 23.47
CA GLY A 304 6.90 15.67 23.83
C GLY A 304 6.76 14.65 22.71
N SER A 305 5.93 13.65 22.94
CA SER A 305 5.62 12.57 21.99
C SER A 305 4.19 12.08 22.11
N ILE A 306 3.68 11.56 20.99
CA ILE A 306 2.49 10.71 20.94
C ILE A 306 2.96 9.30 20.59
N SER A 307 2.64 8.32 21.42
CA SER A 307 3.11 6.95 21.24
C SER A 307 1.94 6.00 21.07
N VAL A 308 2.02 5.08 20.11
CA VAL A 308 0.98 4.10 19.80
C VAL A 308 1.51 2.70 20.08
N VAL A 309 0.79 1.95 20.90
CA VAL A 309 1.13 0.57 21.24
C VAL A 309 0.36 -0.38 20.32
N LEU A 310 1.11 -1.27 19.67
CA LEU A 310 0.62 -2.24 18.71
C LEU A 310 0.84 -3.65 19.24
N GLU A 311 -0.19 -4.48 19.15
CA GLU A 311 -0.06 -5.92 19.33
C GLU A 311 0.18 -6.59 17.97
N THR A 312 1.30 -7.31 17.86
CA THR A 312 1.71 -7.97 16.61
C THR A 312 1.47 -9.47 16.68
N THR A 313 1.30 -10.09 15.51
CA THR A 313 1.15 -11.55 15.37
C THR A 313 2.41 -12.34 15.72
N GLU A 314 3.55 -11.68 15.84
CA GLU A 314 4.79 -12.31 16.27
C GLU A 314 4.78 -12.52 17.80
N LYS A 315 4.27 -13.67 18.24
CA LYS A 315 4.30 -14.15 19.63
C LYS A 315 3.61 -13.21 20.64
N ASN A 316 2.57 -12.48 20.22
CA ASN A 316 1.87 -11.46 21.02
C ASN A 316 2.83 -10.43 21.62
N GLN A 317 3.89 -10.07 20.90
CA GLN A 317 4.81 -9.04 21.34
C GLN A 317 4.23 -7.65 21.04
N LEU A 318 4.34 -6.78 22.04
CA LEU A 318 3.96 -5.37 21.92
C LEU A 318 5.11 -4.57 21.32
N PHE A 319 4.80 -3.80 20.28
CA PHE A 319 5.67 -2.78 19.71
C PHE A 319 5.10 -1.39 20.01
N THR A 320 5.98 -0.42 20.20
CA THR A 320 5.57 0.97 20.45
C THR A 320 6.16 1.87 19.38
N ILE A 321 5.28 2.64 18.72
CA ILE A 321 5.70 3.66 17.75
C ILE A 321 5.58 5.03 18.42
N HIS A 322 6.71 5.71 18.57
CA HIS A 322 6.83 7.03 19.18
C HIS A 322 6.92 8.11 18.10
N TYR A 323 5.93 8.99 18.03
CA TYR A 323 5.94 10.19 17.21
C TYR A 323 6.45 11.36 18.04
N VAL A 324 7.74 11.68 17.92
CA VAL A 324 8.47 12.61 18.77
C VAL A 324 8.58 13.98 18.11
N SER A 325 8.51 15.06 18.91
CA SER A 325 8.60 16.47 18.47
C SER A 325 10.00 16.94 18.04
N ASN A 326 10.72 16.12 17.26
CA ASN A 326 12.04 16.43 16.71
C ASN A 326 12.09 16.13 15.19
N THR A 327 13.26 16.31 14.57
CA THR A 327 13.45 16.09 13.13
C THR A 327 14.19 14.78 12.81
N GLN A 328 14.26 13.84 13.76
CA GLN A 328 14.85 12.53 13.50
C GLN A 328 14.01 11.78 12.48
N LEU A 329 14.63 11.23 11.43
CA LEU A 329 13.87 10.55 10.37
C LEU A 329 13.14 9.31 10.91
N ILE A 330 13.94 8.36 11.41
CA ILE A 330 13.49 7.09 11.96
C ILE A 330 14.60 6.52 12.85
N ALA A 331 14.23 5.86 13.95
CA ALA A 331 15.10 4.92 14.64
C ALA A 331 14.33 3.70 15.11
N PHE A 332 15.05 2.59 15.25
CA PHE A 332 14.53 1.34 15.77
C PHE A 332 15.47 0.85 16.87
N LYS A 333 14.90 0.52 18.02
CA LYS A 333 15.63 -0.06 19.14
C LYS A 333 14.72 -1.03 19.88
N ASP A 334 15.11 -2.29 19.93
CA ASP A 334 14.37 -3.36 20.60
C ASP A 334 12.93 -3.50 20.04
N ARG A 335 11.94 -2.93 20.71
CA ARG A 335 10.52 -2.92 20.27
C ARG A 335 9.96 -1.51 20.11
N ASP A 336 10.83 -0.51 20.18
CA ASP A 336 10.49 0.89 20.07
C ASP A 336 10.94 1.43 18.71
N ILE A 337 9.98 2.01 18.00
CA ILE A 337 10.17 2.67 16.72
C ILE A 337 9.98 4.18 16.97
N TYR A 338 10.93 5.01 16.58
CA TYR A 338 10.87 6.45 16.78
C TYR A 338 10.78 7.18 15.43
N TYR A 339 9.82 8.08 15.31
CA TYR A 339 9.65 8.99 14.18
C TYR A 339 9.62 10.43 14.66
N GLY A 340 10.52 11.26 14.14
CA GLY A 340 10.43 12.70 14.31
C GLY A 340 9.31 13.27 13.44
N ILE A 341 8.33 13.91 14.07
CA ILE A 341 7.22 14.58 13.38
C ILE A 341 7.40 16.10 13.31
N GLY A 342 8.57 16.61 13.71
CA GLY A 342 8.85 18.03 13.83
C GLY A 342 8.22 18.66 15.08
N PRO A 343 8.39 19.98 15.28
CA PRO A 343 7.99 20.64 16.54
C PRO A 343 6.48 20.62 16.83
N ARG A 344 5.63 20.61 15.79
CA ARG A 344 4.16 20.66 15.88
C ARG A 344 3.63 21.74 16.85
N THR A 345 4.28 22.91 16.87
CA THR A 345 3.92 24.06 17.73
C THR A 345 2.69 24.85 17.25
N SER A 346 2.13 24.46 16.11
CA SER A 346 0.88 24.95 15.55
C SER A 346 0.00 23.77 15.21
N TRP A 347 -1.31 23.99 15.23
CA TRP A 347 -2.30 22.97 14.91
C TRP A 347 -2.01 22.33 13.55
N SER A 348 -1.93 21.00 13.54
CA SER A 348 -1.82 20.21 12.32
C SER A 348 -2.42 18.83 12.55
N THR A 349 -2.98 18.24 11.49
CA THR A 349 -3.43 16.85 11.49
C THR A 349 -2.27 15.93 11.16
N VAL A 350 -2.03 14.96 12.04
CA VAL A 350 -1.04 13.90 11.85
C VAL A 350 -1.80 12.63 11.49
N THR A 351 -1.57 12.10 10.29
CA THR A 351 -2.18 10.84 9.83
C THR A 351 -1.08 9.83 9.51
N ARG A 352 -1.13 8.64 10.10
CA ARG A 352 -0.08 7.62 10.01
C ARG A 352 -0.67 6.25 9.74
N ASP A 353 -0.05 5.55 8.81
CA ASP A 353 -0.32 4.15 8.54
C ASP A 353 0.52 3.26 9.46
N LEU A 354 -0.17 2.51 10.33
CA LEU A 354 0.46 1.60 11.29
C LEU A 354 0.78 0.23 10.65
N SER A 355 0.11 -0.14 9.55
CA SER A 355 0.31 -1.42 8.87
C SER A 355 1.67 -1.52 8.18
N TYR A 356 2.17 -0.38 7.66
CA TYR A 356 3.51 -0.28 7.07
C TYR A 356 4.61 -0.82 8.01
N PHE A 357 4.44 -0.66 9.33
CA PHE A 357 5.39 -1.13 10.31
C PHE A 357 5.38 -2.65 10.43
N GLN A 358 4.21 -3.27 10.42
CA GLN A 358 4.07 -4.71 10.55
C GLN A 358 4.80 -5.45 9.41
N GLU A 359 4.67 -4.95 8.18
CA GLU A 359 5.30 -5.58 7.01
C GLU A 359 6.82 -5.35 6.91
N ASN A 360 7.32 -4.25 7.47
CA ASN A 360 8.71 -3.80 7.29
C ASN A 360 9.60 -3.94 8.54
N LEU A 361 9.05 -4.41 9.67
CA LEU A 361 9.79 -4.74 10.90
C LEU A 361 11.03 -5.63 10.66
N PRO A 362 11.01 -6.67 9.80
CA PRO A 362 12.20 -7.47 9.51
C PRO A 362 13.32 -6.69 8.81
N MET A 363 12.99 -5.63 8.07
CA MET A 363 14.00 -4.76 7.45
C MET A 363 14.61 -3.76 8.44
N LEU A 364 13.86 -3.40 9.49
CA LEU A 364 14.30 -2.50 10.56
C LEU A 364 15.14 -3.21 11.63
N SER A 365 14.85 -4.49 11.93
CA SER A 365 15.57 -5.25 12.97
C SER A 365 16.97 -5.71 12.56
N VAL A 366 17.25 -5.77 11.26
CA VAL A 366 18.54 -6.21 10.72
C VAL A 366 19.42 -4.99 10.44
N ARG A 367 19.97 -4.34 11.48
CA ARG A 367 21.41 -3.96 11.59
C ARG A 367 21.70 -2.85 12.62
N PRO A 368 22.81 -2.95 13.36
CA PRO A 368 23.29 -1.90 14.25
C PRO A 368 23.94 -0.73 13.48
N TRP A 369 23.98 0.42 14.16
CA TRP A 369 24.44 1.73 13.71
C TRP A 369 25.75 1.73 12.90
N GLY A 370 25.77 2.46 11.77
CA GLY A 370 27.01 2.95 11.14
C GLY A 370 27.55 2.22 9.90
N GLN A 371 26.78 1.34 9.25
CA GLN A 371 27.20 0.68 7.99
C GLN A 371 26.31 1.11 6.80
N PRO A 372 26.85 1.26 5.57
CA PRO A 372 26.05 1.52 4.36
C PRO A 372 25.07 0.36 4.09
N LEU A 373 23.87 0.66 3.57
CA LEU A 373 22.92 -0.39 3.15
C LEU A 373 23.59 -1.29 2.10
N VAL A 374 23.71 -2.58 2.44
CA VAL A 374 23.93 -3.65 1.47
C VAL A 374 22.68 -4.51 1.47
N PHE A 375 21.90 -4.39 0.39
CA PHE A 375 20.67 -5.16 0.18
C PHE A 375 21.01 -6.63 -0.03
N LEU A 376 20.49 -7.50 0.84
CA LEU A 376 20.42 -8.94 0.55
C LEU A 376 19.07 -9.21 -0.08
N SER A 377 19.09 -9.85 -1.25
CA SER A 377 17.90 -10.33 -1.95
C SER A 377 17.06 -11.23 -1.04
N LYS A 378 15.75 -10.94 -0.96
CA LYS A 378 14.75 -11.74 -0.25
C LYS A 378 14.79 -13.18 -0.75
N GLU A 379 15.06 -14.14 0.13
CA GLU A 379 14.67 -15.54 -0.07
C GLU A 379 13.17 -15.63 0.29
N GLU A 380 12.34 -16.07 -0.66
CA GLU A 380 10.89 -16.20 -0.47
C GLU A 380 10.57 -17.33 0.52
N THR A 381 10.31 -16.99 1.77
CA THR A 381 9.52 -17.83 2.67
C THR A 381 8.11 -17.27 2.80
N VAL A 382 7.12 -18.04 2.34
CA VAL A 382 5.69 -17.74 2.42
C VAL A 382 5.19 -18.01 3.84
N PRO A 383 4.61 -17.04 4.58
CA PRO A 383 3.80 -17.33 5.75
C PRO A 383 2.33 -17.47 5.33
N SER A 384 1.77 -18.63 5.61
CA SER A 384 0.35 -18.94 5.52
C SER A 384 -0.25 -18.87 6.92
N SER A 385 -0.86 -17.74 7.29
CA SER A 385 -1.92 -17.67 8.31
C SER A 385 -2.52 -16.27 8.34
N LYS A 386 -3.86 -16.17 8.41
CA LYS A 386 -4.56 -14.92 8.67
C LYS A 386 -4.16 -14.39 10.04
N ALA A 387 -3.65 -13.17 10.06
CA ALA A 387 -3.25 -12.46 11.25
C ALA A 387 -4.47 -11.82 11.95
N GLU A 388 -4.68 -12.11 13.23
CA GLU A 388 -5.55 -11.32 14.12
C GLU A 388 -4.65 -10.30 14.84
N GLU A 389 -4.96 -9.01 14.72
CA GLU A 389 -4.08 -7.90 15.11
C GLU A 389 -4.87 -6.81 15.83
N SER A 390 -4.25 -6.04 16.72
CA SER A 390 -4.94 -4.95 17.42
C SER A 390 -4.05 -3.74 17.79
N VAL A 391 -4.60 -2.53 17.64
CA VAL A 391 -4.10 -1.28 18.21
C VAL A 391 -4.63 -1.19 19.63
N SER A 392 -3.74 -1.30 20.61
CA SER A 392 -4.15 -1.41 22.01
C SER A 392 -4.40 -0.04 22.63
N SER A 393 -3.41 0.87 22.63
CA SER A 393 -3.51 2.16 23.31
C SER A 393 -2.62 3.26 22.71
N VAL A 394 -2.94 4.51 23.06
CA VAL A 394 -2.16 5.71 22.75
C VAL A 394 -1.68 6.36 24.04
N HIS A 395 -0.43 6.81 24.09
CA HIS A 395 0.20 7.50 25.21
C HIS A 395 0.66 8.89 24.78
N VAL A 396 0.55 9.87 25.69
CA VAL A 396 0.97 11.26 25.47
C VAL A 396 1.98 11.67 26.55
N GLU A 397 3.15 12.13 26.11
CA GLU A 397 4.23 12.64 26.96
C GLU A 397 4.65 14.06 26.54
N THR A 398 5.12 14.85 27.50
CA THR A 398 5.54 16.25 27.37
C THR A 398 6.86 16.51 28.12
N GLY A 399 7.79 17.22 27.50
CA GLY A 399 9.14 17.47 27.97
C GLY A 399 9.27 18.41 29.14
N ARG A 400 10.50 18.51 29.67
CA ARG A 400 10.80 19.28 30.90
C ARG A 400 10.43 20.76 30.77
N GLY A 401 9.33 21.12 31.42
CA GLY A 401 8.84 22.48 31.65
C GLY A 401 7.37 22.42 32.05
N ASN A 402 6.87 23.37 32.86
CA ASN A 402 5.45 23.45 33.27
C ASN A 402 4.50 23.82 32.10
N GLY A 403 4.79 23.37 30.88
CA GLY A 403 4.03 23.69 29.68
C GLY A 403 3.03 22.59 29.34
N ALA A 404 1.77 22.99 29.15
CA ALA A 404 0.68 22.08 28.81
C ALA A 404 0.59 21.88 27.29
N SER A 405 0.56 20.64 26.81
CA SER A 405 0.30 20.33 25.39
C SER A 405 -1.19 20.16 25.13
N THR A 406 -1.66 20.36 23.90
CA THR A 406 -3.08 20.26 23.56
C THR A 406 -3.26 19.35 22.35
N MET A 407 -4.19 18.41 22.42
CA MET A 407 -4.41 17.37 21.42
C MET A 407 -5.90 17.08 21.25
N GLU A 408 -6.29 16.84 20.02
CA GLU A 408 -7.56 16.24 19.60
C GLU A 408 -7.20 14.92 18.90
N LEU A 409 -7.60 13.77 19.47
CA LEU A 409 -7.25 12.46 18.90
C LEU A 409 -8.39 11.96 18.01
N PHE A 410 -8.13 11.79 16.71
CA PHE A 410 -9.11 11.27 15.77
C PHE A 410 -9.04 9.74 15.59
N VAL A 411 -8.22 9.14 14.74
CA VAL A 411 -8.30 7.76 14.21
C VAL A 411 -9.32 7.71 13.07
N GLN A 412 -8.77 7.59 11.87
CA GLN A 412 -9.51 7.60 10.63
C GLN A 412 -8.91 6.52 9.76
N GLN A 413 -9.69 5.56 9.27
CA GLN A 413 -9.22 4.65 8.24
C GLN A 413 -9.02 5.41 6.91
N THR A 414 -7.90 5.14 6.25
CA THR A 414 -7.86 5.02 4.79
C THR A 414 -7.53 3.57 4.53
N VAL A 415 -8.43 2.83 3.92
CA VAL A 415 -8.13 1.46 3.51
C VAL A 415 -7.03 1.58 2.45
N ILE A 416 -5.87 0.97 2.68
CA ILE A 416 -5.08 0.39 1.59
C ILE A 416 -5.26 -1.10 1.79
N HIS A 417 -6.28 -1.68 1.18
CA HIS A 417 -6.37 -3.12 1.17
C HIS A 417 -5.38 -3.61 0.12
N GLU A 418 -4.42 -4.39 0.60
CA GLU A 418 -3.67 -5.34 -0.20
C GLU A 418 -4.67 -6.11 -1.10
N ALA A 419 -4.49 -5.97 -2.41
CA ALA A 419 -5.36 -6.58 -3.41
C ALA A 419 -5.37 -8.10 -3.22
N LEU A 420 -6.45 -8.60 -2.63
CA LEU A 420 -6.74 -10.02 -2.60
C LEU A 420 -6.83 -10.53 -4.04
N ARG A 421 -5.84 -11.38 -4.38
CA ARG A 421 -5.96 -12.37 -5.43
C ARG A 421 -7.31 -13.08 -5.30
N SER A 422 -8.03 -13.16 -6.40
CA SER A 422 -9.23 -13.96 -6.54
C SER A 422 -9.00 -15.39 -6.05
N ASN A 423 -9.69 -15.79 -4.99
CA ASN A 423 -10.07 -17.17 -4.77
C ASN A 423 -11.47 -17.17 -4.13
N GLN A 424 -12.47 -17.33 -5.00
CA GLN A 424 -13.79 -17.79 -4.61
C GLN A 424 -13.63 -19.14 -3.91
N LYS A 425 -13.83 -19.17 -2.59
CA LYS A 425 -14.13 -20.41 -1.87
C LYS A 425 -15.59 -20.31 -1.42
N GLN A 426 -16.42 -21.13 -2.06
CA GLN A 426 -17.82 -21.34 -1.72
C GLN A 426 -17.93 -21.78 -0.24
N ARG A 427 -18.93 -21.20 0.45
CA ARG A 427 -19.38 -21.65 1.77
C ARG A 427 -20.02 -23.05 1.63
N PRO A 428 -19.75 -24.00 2.52
CA PRO A 428 -20.68 -25.10 2.74
C PRO A 428 -21.81 -24.63 3.67
N ASN A 429 -23.05 -25.02 3.31
CA ASN A 429 -24.21 -24.99 4.19
C ASN A 429 -23.92 -25.81 5.47
N MET A 430 -24.18 -25.23 6.64
CA MET A 430 -24.52 -26.01 7.82
C MET A 430 -25.83 -25.50 8.40
N GLU A 431 -26.87 -26.28 8.15
CA GLU A 431 -28.09 -26.29 8.94
C GLU A 431 -27.80 -26.88 10.33
N ASN A 432 -28.53 -26.36 11.33
CA ASN A 432 -28.86 -26.96 12.62
C ASN A 432 -27.71 -27.43 13.53
N PHE A 433 -27.47 -26.73 14.65
CA PHE A 433 -27.41 -27.40 15.95
C PHE A 433 -27.81 -26.45 17.10
N SER A 434 -28.53 -27.05 18.04
CA SER A 434 -29.37 -26.44 19.08
C SER A 434 -28.61 -26.19 20.38
N LEU A 435 -29.09 -25.18 21.12
CA LEU A 435 -28.82 -24.92 22.54
C LEU A 435 -28.98 -26.16 23.41
N LYS A 436 -28.02 -26.40 24.32
CA LYS A 436 -28.26 -27.06 25.60
C LYS A 436 -27.38 -26.44 26.69
N LEU A 437 -28.03 -25.69 27.57
CA LEU A 437 -27.59 -25.44 28.94
C LEU A 437 -27.74 -26.73 29.75
N SER A 438 -26.78 -27.04 30.62
CA SER A 438 -27.05 -27.83 31.82
C SER A 438 -26.07 -27.48 32.94
N ASN A 439 -26.69 -26.99 34.02
CA ASN A 439 -26.32 -26.89 35.43
C ASN A 439 -25.01 -26.22 35.85
#